data_AF-A0A928U1P7-F1
#
_entry.id   AF-A0A928U1P7-F1
#
_cell.length_a   1.000
_cell.length_b   1.000
_cell.length_c   1.000
_cell.angle_alpha   90.00
_cell.angle_beta   90.00
_cell.angle_gamma   90.00
#
_symmetry.space_group_name_H-M   'P 1'
#
loop_
_entity.id
_entity.type
_entity.pdbx_description
1 polymer ?
#
loop_
_entity_poly.entity_id
_entity_poly.type
_entity_poly.pdbx_seq_one_letter_code
_entity_poly.pdbx_strand_id
1 'polypeptide(L)'
;AFIEDYDMHMARYLTQGVDVWLNNPRRPREASGTSGMKTALNGVPNLSILDGWWVEGYNGANGWAIGDEREFNNEHEQDEFDANALYQLLEDEIVPLYYSRDRDSIPRGWVEIMRETIRSNAPLFSTRRMVKEYTTEMYVKAMNGGK
;
A
#
# COMPACT_ATOMS: atom_id res chain seq x y z
N ALA A 1 11.34 -6.90 -16.37
CA ALA A 1 12.26 -7.99 -15.99
C ALA A 1 11.54 -8.89 -14.99
N PHE A 2 11.86 -10.18 -14.96
CA PHE A 2 11.36 -11.11 -13.93
C PHE A 2 12.48 -11.36 -12.92
N ILE A 3 12.16 -11.39 -11.63
CA ILE A 3 13.11 -11.66 -10.55
C ILE A 3 12.79 -13.04 -9.99
N GLU A 4 13.69 -13.99 -10.21
CA GLU A 4 13.61 -15.35 -9.67
C GLU A 4 13.97 -15.37 -8.18
N ASP A 5 13.47 -16.37 -7.46
CA ASP A 5 13.81 -16.66 -6.06
C ASP A 5 13.65 -15.47 -5.09
N TYR A 6 12.49 -14.80 -5.15
CA TYR A 6 12.17 -13.71 -4.21
C TYR A 6 12.14 -14.21 -2.75
N ASP A 7 13.09 -13.71 -1.96
CA ASP A 7 13.25 -13.98 -0.54
C ASP A 7 13.38 -12.69 0.29
N MET A 8 13.71 -12.82 1.57
CA MET A 8 13.91 -11.65 2.45
C MET A 8 15.11 -10.78 2.03
N HIS A 9 16.15 -11.37 1.43
CA HIS A 9 17.31 -10.62 0.95
C HIS A 9 16.92 -9.75 -0.26
N MET A 10 16.18 -10.31 -1.21
CA MET A 10 15.65 -9.57 -2.36
C MET A 10 14.60 -8.52 -1.94
N ALA A 11 13.71 -8.87 -1.02
CA ALA A 11 12.73 -7.95 -0.45
C ALA A 11 13.40 -6.68 0.11
N ARG A 12 14.53 -6.82 0.80
CA ARG A 12 15.27 -5.68 1.36
C ARG A 12 15.70 -4.69 0.27
N TYR A 13 16.18 -5.16 -0.87
CA TYR A 13 16.57 -4.28 -1.98
C TYR A 13 15.36 -3.67 -2.67
N LEU A 14 14.32 -4.46 -2.95
CA LEU A 14 13.14 -3.96 -3.65
C LEU A 14 12.38 -2.91 -2.84
N THR A 15 12.15 -3.16 -1.56
CA THR A 15 11.42 -2.22 -0.69
C THR A 15 12.12 -0.85 -0.53
N GLN A 16 13.42 -0.77 -0.85
CA GLN A 16 14.21 0.46 -0.80
C GLN A 16 14.47 1.09 -2.17
N GLY A 17 14.30 0.33 -3.25
CA GLY A 17 14.77 0.71 -4.59
C GLY A 17 13.67 0.92 -5.62
N VAL A 18 12.43 0.51 -5.35
CA VAL A 18 11.31 0.77 -6.27
C VAL A 18 10.68 2.12 -5.99
N ASP A 19 10.11 2.73 -7.03
CA ASP A 19 9.40 4.00 -6.89
C ASP A 19 7.92 3.81 -6.53
N VAL A 20 7.29 2.72 -6.96
CA VAL A 20 5.87 2.40 -6.68
C VAL A 20 5.72 0.93 -6.33
N TRP A 21 4.86 0.62 -5.36
CA TRP A 21 4.55 -0.76 -4.93
C TRP A 21 3.14 -1.15 -5.36
N LEU A 22 3.04 -2.15 -6.25
CA LEU A 22 1.77 -2.62 -6.82
C LEU A 22 1.22 -3.81 -6.03
N ASN A 23 -0.04 -3.70 -5.59
CA ASN A 23 -0.78 -4.80 -4.97
C ASN A 23 -2.20 -4.89 -5.57
N ASN A 24 -2.42 -5.88 -6.43
CA ASN A 24 -3.71 -6.12 -7.09
C ASN A 24 -4.32 -7.50 -6.73
N PRO A 25 -4.50 -7.84 -5.44
CA PRO A 25 -5.20 -9.06 -5.07
C PRO A 25 -6.66 -8.97 -5.55
N ARG A 26 -7.28 -10.14 -5.75
CA ARG A 26 -8.73 -10.18 -5.99
C ARG A 26 -9.47 -9.87 -4.69
N ARG A 27 -10.35 -8.87 -4.69
CA ARG A 27 -11.20 -8.57 -3.53
C ARG A 27 -12.19 -9.73 -3.25
N PRO A 28 -12.54 -10.01 -1.99
CA PRO A 28 -11.92 -9.57 -0.73
C PRO A 28 -10.95 -10.65 -0.19
N ARG A 29 -9.99 -11.10 -1.02
CA ARG A 29 -9.13 -12.26 -0.69
C ARG A 29 -7.87 -11.88 0.07
N GLU A 30 -7.60 -10.59 0.28
CA GLU A 30 -6.47 -10.13 1.08
C GLU A 30 -6.94 -9.73 2.49
N ALA A 31 -6.52 -10.48 3.50
CA ALA A 31 -6.85 -10.14 4.89
C ALA A 31 -6.08 -8.91 5.41
N SER A 32 -4.85 -8.68 4.91
CA SER A 32 -4.02 -7.54 5.32
C SER A 32 -2.99 -7.18 4.23
N GLY A 33 -1.73 -7.60 4.38
CA GLY A 33 -0.66 -7.32 3.40
C GLY A 33 0.47 -6.49 4.02
N THR A 34 1.45 -7.16 4.62
CA THR A 34 2.54 -6.46 5.32
C THR A 34 3.64 -5.91 4.41
N SER A 35 3.67 -6.32 3.13
CA SER A 35 4.67 -5.82 2.17
C SER A 35 4.45 -4.36 1.82
N GLY A 36 3.20 -3.94 1.59
CA GLY A 36 2.85 -2.55 1.36
C GLY A 36 3.16 -1.64 2.58
N MET A 37 3.00 -2.17 3.80
CA MET A 37 3.41 -1.47 5.02
C MET A 37 4.93 -1.22 5.07
N LYS A 38 5.75 -2.18 4.59
CA LYS A 38 7.21 -2.05 4.56
C LYS A 38 7.66 -1.02 3.53
N THR A 39 7.03 -1.00 2.35
CA THR A 39 7.36 -0.03 1.30
C THR A 39 6.94 1.38 1.70
N ALA A 40 5.78 1.53 2.34
CA ALA A 40 5.34 2.83 2.85
C ALA A 40 6.34 3.48 3.82
N LEU A 41 6.96 2.69 4.70
CA LEU A 41 8.00 3.18 5.61
C LEU A 41 9.29 3.63 4.90
N ASN A 42 9.55 3.13 3.69
CA ASN A 42 10.66 3.56 2.84
C ASN A 42 10.27 4.73 1.92
N GLY A 43 9.07 5.31 2.10
CA GLY A 43 8.58 6.42 1.28
C GLY A 43 8.13 6.01 -0.11
N VAL A 44 7.88 4.73 -0.35
CA VAL A 44 7.36 4.22 -1.62
C VAL A 44 5.83 4.26 -1.59
N PRO A 45 5.19 5.07 -2.44
CA PRO A 45 3.74 5.09 -2.58
C PRO A 45 3.20 3.73 -3.03
N ASN A 46 2.00 3.38 -2.56
CA ASN A 46 1.32 2.15 -2.97
C ASN A 46 0.30 2.45 -4.08
N LEU A 47 0.21 1.54 -5.04
CA LEU A 47 -0.85 1.45 -6.04
C LEU A 47 -1.56 0.14 -5.78
N SER A 48 -2.72 0.18 -5.14
CA SER A 48 -3.34 -1.04 -4.64
C SER A 48 -4.86 -1.02 -4.70
N ILE A 49 -5.44 -2.19 -4.89
CA ILE A 49 -6.87 -2.43 -4.68
C ILE A 49 -7.25 -2.08 -3.23
N LEU A 50 -8.46 -1.55 -3.01
CA LEU A 50 -9.03 -1.33 -1.67
C LEU A 50 -9.44 -2.67 -1.03
N ASP A 51 -8.43 -3.42 -0.58
CA ASP A 51 -8.54 -4.65 0.19
C ASP A 51 -7.42 -4.75 1.24
N GLY A 52 -7.63 -5.60 2.24
CA GLY A 52 -6.67 -5.81 3.32
C GLY A 52 -6.23 -4.51 4.01
N TRP A 53 -4.91 -4.33 4.15
CA TRP A 53 -4.33 -3.21 4.88
C TRP A 53 -4.55 -1.85 4.20
N TRP A 54 -4.76 -1.86 2.88
CA TRP A 54 -4.86 -0.61 2.13
C TRP A 54 -6.15 0.13 2.44
N VAL A 55 -7.22 -0.59 2.81
CA VAL A 55 -8.46 0.00 3.35
C VAL A 55 -8.19 0.75 4.65
N GLU A 56 -7.28 0.26 5.49
CA GLU A 56 -6.91 0.92 6.75
C GLU A 56 -5.97 2.11 6.54
N GLY A 57 -5.08 2.04 5.54
CA GLY A 57 -3.97 2.96 5.36
C GLY A 57 -4.20 4.07 4.32
N TYR A 58 -5.04 3.85 3.31
CA TYR A 58 -5.23 4.80 2.21
C TYR A 58 -5.96 6.07 2.67
N ASN A 59 -5.46 7.23 2.28
CA ASN A 59 -6.07 8.52 2.63
C ASN A 59 -6.30 9.47 1.44
N GLY A 60 -6.10 8.99 0.20
CA GLY A 60 -6.23 9.79 -1.02
C GLY A 60 -5.03 10.69 -1.35
N ALA A 61 -4.03 10.78 -0.47
CA ALA A 61 -2.83 11.60 -0.68
C ALA A 61 -1.51 10.79 -0.54
N ASN A 62 -1.60 9.52 -0.16
CA ASN A 62 -0.45 8.66 0.16
C ASN A 62 -0.22 7.50 -0.82
N GLY A 63 -0.86 7.55 -1.99
CA GLY A 63 -0.80 6.53 -3.03
C GLY A 63 -2.06 6.55 -3.89
N TRP A 64 -2.40 5.41 -4.49
CA TRP A 64 -3.57 5.26 -5.36
C TRP A 64 -4.37 4.01 -5.02
N ALA A 65 -5.69 4.12 -5.17
CA ALA A 65 -6.64 3.03 -5.07
C ALA A 65 -7.03 2.55 -6.47
N ILE A 66 -6.84 1.26 -6.77
CA ILE A 66 -7.32 0.65 -8.03
C ILE A 66 -8.81 0.34 -7.88
N GLY A 67 -9.60 0.82 -8.83
CA GLY A 67 -11.04 0.59 -8.85
C GLY A 67 -11.79 1.29 -7.71
N ASP A 68 -12.94 0.76 -7.34
CA ASP A 68 -13.71 1.20 -6.17
C ASP A 68 -14.28 0.00 -5.40
N GLU A 69 -15.10 0.28 -4.38
CA GLU A 69 -15.61 -0.76 -3.49
C GLU A 69 -16.78 -1.57 -4.04
N ARG A 70 -17.21 -1.34 -5.29
CA ARG A 70 -18.39 -2.01 -5.86
C ARG A 70 -18.24 -3.54 -5.91
N GLU A 71 -19.36 -4.22 -5.78
CA GLU A 71 -19.46 -5.66 -5.96
C GLU A 71 -19.82 -5.99 -7.42
N PHE A 72 -19.21 -7.04 -7.96
CA PHE A 72 -19.47 -7.54 -9.30
C PHE A 72 -20.16 -8.90 -9.23
N ASN A 73 -21.07 -9.15 -10.18
CA ASN A 73 -21.79 -10.42 -10.24
C ASN A 73 -20.93 -11.57 -10.81
N ASN A 74 -19.87 -11.24 -11.54
CA ASN A 74 -18.91 -12.23 -12.04
C ASN A 74 -17.48 -11.69 -11.98
N GLU A 75 -16.54 -12.64 -11.91
CA GLU A 75 -15.11 -12.32 -11.75
C GLU A 75 -14.51 -11.65 -12.99
N HIS A 76 -15.04 -11.92 -14.18
CA HIS A 76 -14.51 -11.36 -15.44
C HIS A 76 -14.80 -9.86 -15.56
N GLU A 77 -16.00 -9.42 -15.18
CA GLU A 77 -16.38 -8.01 -15.12
C GLU A 77 -15.50 -7.25 -14.12
N GLN A 78 -15.21 -7.87 -12.97
CA GLN A 78 -14.29 -7.29 -12.00
C GLN A 78 -12.88 -7.17 -12.57
N ASP A 79 -12.36 -8.22 -13.21
CA ASP A 79 -11.02 -8.19 -13.80
C ASP A 79 -10.88 -7.13 -14.88
N GLU A 80 -11.87 -7.01 -15.78
CA GLU A 80 -11.87 -5.97 -16.81
C GLU A 80 -11.95 -4.57 -16.20
N PHE A 81 -12.77 -4.38 -15.17
CA PHE A 81 -12.89 -3.11 -14.48
C PHE A 81 -11.60 -2.72 -13.75
N ASP A 82 -11.05 -3.61 -12.93
CA ASP A 82 -9.83 -3.38 -12.13
C ASP A 82 -8.62 -3.15 -13.06
N ALA A 83 -8.54 -3.89 -14.18
CA ALA A 83 -7.51 -3.68 -15.19
C ALA A 83 -7.62 -2.30 -15.85
N ASN A 84 -8.82 -1.89 -16.28
CA ASN A 84 -9.03 -0.57 -16.87
C ASN A 84 -8.72 0.55 -15.89
N ALA A 85 -9.13 0.43 -14.63
CA ALA A 85 -8.82 1.40 -13.58
C ALA A 85 -7.30 1.49 -13.33
N LEU A 86 -6.59 0.36 -13.30
CA LEU A 86 -5.13 0.34 -13.17
C LEU A 86 -4.47 1.08 -14.35
N TYR A 87 -4.88 0.81 -15.59
CA TYR A 87 -4.30 1.47 -16.75
C TYR A 87 -4.58 2.98 -16.77
N GLN A 88 -5.81 3.40 -16.42
CA GLN A 88 -6.15 4.82 -16.31
C GLN A 88 -5.30 5.54 -15.27
N LEU A 89 -5.14 4.97 -14.07
CA LEU A 89 -4.26 5.54 -13.03
C LEU A 89 -2.82 5.66 -13.51
N LEU A 90 -2.31 4.66 -14.24
CA LEU A 90 -0.96 4.70 -14.79
C LEU A 90 -0.82 5.82 -15.84
N GLU A 91 -1.74 5.89 -16.79
CA GLU A 91 -1.68 6.80 -17.93
C GLU A 91 -1.94 8.26 -17.54
N ASP A 92 -2.98 8.50 -16.75
CA ASP A 92 -3.50 9.85 -16.50
C ASP A 92 -2.88 10.51 -15.26
N GLU A 93 -2.41 9.71 -14.28
CA GLU A 93 -1.95 10.23 -13.00
C GLU A 93 -0.48 9.89 -12.69
N ILE A 94 -0.15 8.60 -12.60
CA ILE A 94 1.12 8.13 -12.04
C ILE A 94 2.29 8.46 -12.96
N VAL A 95 2.21 8.08 -14.24
CA VAL A 95 3.29 8.33 -15.20
C VAL A 95 3.52 9.84 -15.38
N PRO A 96 2.49 10.68 -15.63
CA PRO A 96 2.65 12.12 -15.71
C PRO A 96 3.28 12.72 -14.44
N LEU A 97 2.82 12.32 -13.25
CA LEU A 97 3.33 12.85 -11.99
C LEU A 97 4.80 12.49 -11.76
N TYR A 98 5.19 11.24 -12.05
CA TYR A 98 6.56 10.76 -11.87
C TYR A 98 7.56 11.49 -12.79
N TYR A 99 7.16 11.77 -14.04
CA TYR A 99 8.03 12.45 -15.01
C TYR A 99 7.92 13.98 -14.97
N SER A 100 6.94 14.54 -14.26
CA SER A 100 6.81 15.99 -14.05
C SER A 100 7.89 16.49 -13.08
N ARG A 101 8.98 17.00 -13.64
CA ARG A 101 10.15 17.47 -12.91
C ARG A 101 10.32 18.99 -13.03
N ASP A 102 10.75 19.60 -11.94
CA ASP A 102 11.07 21.03 -11.92
C ASP A 102 12.44 21.34 -12.56
N ARG A 103 12.88 22.60 -12.46
CA ARG A 103 14.17 23.06 -13.01
C ARG A 103 15.38 22.35 -12.39
N ASP A 104 15.23 21.83 -11.17
CA ASP A 104 16.26 21.07 -10.45
C ASP A 104 16.16 19.56 -10.73
N SER A 105 15.30 19.16 -11.68
CA SER A 105 14.99 17.77 -12.02
C SER A 105 14.33 16.97 -10.90
N ILE A 106 13.65 17.65 -9.97
CA ILE A 106 12.97 17.03 -8.81
C ILE A 106 11.47 16.87 -9.12
N PRO A 107 10.91 15.65 -8.99
CA PRO A 107 9.47 15.43 -9.13
C PRO A 107 8.74 15.82 -7.83
N ARG A 108 8.49 17.11 -7.64
CA ARG A 108 7.99 17.64 -6.34
C ARG A 108 6.67 17.01 -5.90
N GLY A 109 5.73 16.81 -6.83
CA GLY A 109 4.46 16.16 -6.54
C GLY A 109 4.66 14.70 -6.08
N TRP A 110 5.58 13.96 -6.70
CA TRP A 110 5.94 12.62 -6.24
C TRP A 110 6.52 12.65 -4.82
N VAL A 111 7.44 13.56 -4.53
CA VAL A 111 8.05 13.74 -3.20
C VAL A 111 7.01 14.12 -2.13
N GLU A 112 5.96 14.84 -2.50
CA GLU A 112 4.82 15.10 -1.60
C GLU A 112 4.08 13.81 -1.24
N ILE A 113 3.75 12.96 -2.22
CA ILE A 113 3.14 11.66 -1.96
C ILE A 113 4.07 10.81 -1.09
N MET A 114 5.37 10.70 -1.42
CA MET A 114 6.34 9.94 -0.61
C MET A 114 6.33 10.37 0.87
N ARG A 115 6.29 11.69 1.13
CA ARG A 115 6.24 12.24 2.49
C ARG A 115 4.94 11.91 3.19
N GLU A 116 3.81 12.01 2.49
CA GLU A 116 2.50 11.68 3.04
C GLU A 116 2.38 10.16 3.30
N THR A 117 2.94 9.32 2.44
CA THR A 117 3.05 7.87 2.63
C THR A 117 3.77 7.53 3.92
N ILE A 118 4.93 8.14 4.21
CA ILE A 118 5.62 7.92 5.48
C ILE A 118 4.79 8.43 6.65
N ARG A 119 4.31 9.68 6.55
CA ARG A 119 3.63 10.38 7.65
C ARG A 119 2.38 9.64 8.13
N SER A 120 1.54 9.19 7.19
CA SER A 120 0.27 8.53 7.47
C SER A 120 0.45 7.09 7.95
N ASN A 121 1.35 6.33 7.32
CA ASN A 121 1.45 4.89 7.53
C ASN A 121 2.41 4.49 8.66
N ALA A 122 3.51 5.24 8.88
CA ALA A 122 4.52 4.87 9.87
C ALA A 122 3.98 4.70 11.31
N PRO A 123 3.14 5.59 11.87
CA PRO A 123 2.61 5.40 13.21
C PRO A 123 1.58 4.27 13.28
N LEU A 124 0.80 4.04 12.21
CA LEU A 124 -0.30 3.09 12.17
C LEU A 124 0.19 1.64 12.00
N PHE A 125 1.19 1.41 11.15
CA PHE A 125 1.64 0.05 10.78
C PHE A 125 2.94 -0.36 11.49
N SER A 126 3.11 0.07 12.73
CA SER A 126 4.24 -0.33 13.57
C SER A 126 3.98 -1.64 14.32
N THR A 127 4.87 -2.63 14.19
CA THR A 127 4.86 -3.84 15.02
C THR A 127 4.91 -3.51 16.51
N ARG A 128 5.55 -2.41 16.91
CA ARG A 128 5.58 -1.95 18.31
C ARG A 128 4.18 -1.60 18.80
N ARG A 129 3.36 -0.92 17.97
CA ARG A 129 1.97 -0.60 18.31
C ARG A 129 1.16 -1.88 18.45
N MET A 130 1.24 -2.77 17.46
CA MET A 130 0.54 -4.05 17.47
C MET A 130 0.87 -4.89 18.72
N VAL A 131 2.15 -5.08 19.03
CA VAL A 131 2.56 -5.84 20.23
C VAL A 131 2.07 -5.19 21.53
N LYS A 132 2.09 -3.85 21.60
CA LYS A 132 1.56 -3.11 22.76
C LYS A 132 0.06 -3.40 22.93
N GLU A 133 -0.72 -3.29 21.87
CA GLU A 133 -2.18 -3.53 21.91
C GLU A 133 -2.53 -4.98 22.24
N TYR A 134 -1.85 -5.95 21.62
CA TYR A 134 -2.01 -7.36 21.99
C TYR A 134 -1.72 -7.58 23.48
N THR A 135 -0.66 -6.96 23.99
CA THR A 135 -0.29 -7.09 25.40
C THR A 135 -1.35 -6.46 26.31
N THR A 136 -1.74 -5.21 26.07
CA THR A 136 -2.62 -4.46 26.99
C THR A 136 -4.08 -4.84 26.85
N GLU A 137 -4.56 -5.08 25.63
CA GLU A 137 -5.98 -5.30 25.33
C GLU A 137 -6.38 -6.76 25.33
N MET A 138 -5.43 -7.69 25.19
CA MET A 138 -5.73 -9.12 25.23
C MET A 138 -5.06 -9.80 26.42
N TYR A 139 -3.73 -9.89 26.44
CA TYR A 139 -3.03 -10.72 27.42
C TYR A 139 -3.19 -10.23 28.86
N VAL A 140 -2.96 -8.94 29.14
CA VAL A 140 -3.10 -8.37 30.49
C VAL A 140 -4.55 -8.41 30.98
N LYS A 141 -5.52 -8.09 30.12
CA LYS A 141 -6.95 -8.19 30.47
C LYS A 141 -7.36 -9.64 30.78
N ALA A 142 -6.91 -10.60 29.99
CA ALA A 142 -7.17 -12.01 30.23
C ALA A 142 -6.56 -12.48 31.57
N MET A 143 -5.32 -12.07 31.87
CA MET A 143 -4.67 -12.38 33.16
C MET A 143 -5.40 -11.76 34.36
N ASN A 144 -6.00 -10.58 34.20
CA ASN A 144 -6.73 -9.88 35.26
C ASN A 144 -8.20 -10.33 35.41
N GLY A 145 -8.59 -11.45 34.81
CA GLY A 145 -9.90 -12.05 35.01
C GLY A 145 -10.99 -11.63 34.03
N GLY A 146 -10.63 -11.10 32.85
CA GLY A 146 -11.56 -10.91 31.74
C GLY A 146 -12.77 -10.02 32.09
N LYS A 147 -12.50 -8.76 32.44
CA LYS A 147 -13.49 -7.68 32.35
C LYS A 147 -12.95 -6.58 31.44
#